data_AF-A0A358U4J5-F1
#
_entry.id   AF-A0A358U4J5-F1
#
_cell.length_a   1.000
_cell.length_b   1.000
_cell.length_c   1.000
_cell.angle_alpha   90.00
_cell.angle_beta   90.00
_cell.angle_gamma   90.00
#
_symmetry.space_group_name_H-M   'P 1'
#
loop_
_entity.id
_entity.type
_entity.pdbx_description
1 polymer ?
#
loop_
_entity_poly.entity_id
_entity_poly.type
_entity_poly.pdbx_seq_one_letter_code
_entity_poly.pdbx_strand_id
1 'polypeptide(L)'
;MTEKTAKLNEQEQVVFHPDFFKIPEDGSKPYLIESKCRSCGQLWFPKLPICPACWSETFDDSPMERVGKLYSYTVMNVPQPGVKAPLAIGYVDFPNGIRVGAQIDVQAEEMKDIQIGMALQVEAGVIREDKNGKKTISYIFRPVAASKGGK
;
A
#
# COMPACT_ATOMS: atom_id res chain seq x y z
N MET A 1 6.42 -37.33 -32.28
CA MET A 1 7.46 -36.38 -31.86
C MET A 1 6.77 -35.02 -31.78
N THR A 2 5.99 -34.75 -30.72
CA THR A 2 6.38 -33.91 -29.56
C THR A 2 7.03 -32.62 -30.06
N GLU A 3 6.43 -31.44 -29.85
CA GLU A 3 6.35 -30.82 -28.52
C GLU A 3 5.06 -30.01 -28.30
N LYS A 4 4.47 -30.22 -27.12
CA LYS A 4 3.57 -29.28 -26.46
C LYS A 4 4.40 -28.07 -26.03
N THR A 5 4.01 -26.87 -26.45
CA THR A 5 4.38 -25.65 -25.70
C THR A 5 3.13 -25.17 -24.98
N ALA A 6 3.17 -25.32 -23.67
CA ALA A 6 2.09 -25.04 -22.75
C ALA A 6 1.68 -23.57 -22.81
N LYS A 7 0.36 -23.35 -22.90
CA LYS A 7 -0.28 -22.07 -22.61
C LYS A 7 0.01 -21.70 -21.15
N LEU A 8 0.59 -20.53 -20.91
CA LEU A 8 0.72 -19.95 -19.58
C LEU A 8 -0.14 -18.67 -19.49
N ASN A 9 -1.37 -18.92 -19.04
CA ASN A 9 -2.25 -18.14 -18.15
C ASN A 9 -2.58 -16.65 -18.40
N GLU A 10 -3.81 -16.40 -18.87
CA GLU A 10 -4.54 -15.12 -18.95
C GLU A 10 -5.02 -14.59 -17.57
N GLN A 11 -4.14 -14.55 -16.57
CA GLN A 11 -4.45 -13.92 -15.27
C GLN A 11 -3.68 -12.61 -15.14
N GLU A 12 -4.09 -11.63 -15.95
CA GLU A 12 -3.49 -10.30 -15.98
C GLU A 12 -3.81 -9.56 -14.67
N GLN A 13 -2.95 -9.74 -13.66
CA GLN A 13 -3.02 -9.03 -12.39
C GLN A 13 -2.82 -7.54 -12.64
N VAL A 14 -3.78 -6.71 -12.21
CA VAL A 14 -3.66 -5.26 -12.35
C VAL A 14 -3.03 -4.71 -11.09
N VAL A 15 -1.81 -4.20 -11.21
CA VAL A 15 -1.20 -3.37 -10.16
C VAL A 15 -1.83 -2.00 -10.22
N PHE A 16 -2.57 -1.66 -9.18
CA PHE A 16 -3.20 -0.36 -9.03
C PHE A 16 -2.17 0.65 -8.50
N HIS A 17 -1.98 1.73 -9.26
CA HIS A 17 -1.02 2.82 -9.03
C HIS A 17 0.48 2.46 -9.18
N PRO A 18 0.92 1.99 -10.36
CA PRO A 18 2.32 1.64 -10.59
C PRO A 18 3.29 2.84 -10.47
N ASP A 19 2.79 4.07 -10.62
CA ASP A 19 3.61 5.28 -10.59
C ASP A 19 4.20 5.58 -9.20
N PHE A 20 3.55 5.14 -8.13
CA PHE A 20 3.94 5.45 -6.74
C PHE A 20 3.93 4.25 -5.79
N PHE A 21 3.61 3.06 -6.29
CA PHE A 21 3.74 1.79 -5.59
C PHE A 21 4.54 0.81 -6.45
N LYS A 22 5.69 0.35 -5.93
CA LYS A 22 6.58 -0.58 -6.62
C LYS A 22 6.63 -1.92 -5.91
N ILE A 23 6.47 -2.98 -6.71
CA ILE A 23 6.74 -4.37 -6.33
C ILE A 23 8.00 -4.80 -7.11
N PRO A 24 9.17 -4.86 -6.46
CA PRO A 24 10.42 -5.23 -7.12
C PRO A 24 10.41 -6.68 -7.66
N GLU A 25 10.99 -6.89 -8.83
CA GLU A 25 11.12 -8.22 -9.45
C GLU A 25 12.20 -9.09 -8.81
N ASP A 26 13.15 -8.46 -8.12
CA ASP A 26 14.26 -9.13 -7.43
C ASP A 26 13.85 -9.82 -6.11
N GLY A 27 12.55 -9.79 -5.79
CA GLY A 27 11.99 -10.38 -4.57
C GLY A 27 12.19 -9.50 -3.32
N SER A 28 12.76 -8.30 -3.46
CA SER A 28 12.78 -7.34 -2.37
C SER A 28 11.38 -6.84 -2.05
N LYS A 29 11.21 -6.31 -0.83
CA LYS A 29 9.88 -5.99 -0.31
C LYS A 29 9.29 -4.76 -1.03
N PRO A 30 7.97 -4.72 -1.25
CA PRO A 30 7.33 -3.62 -1.97
C PRO A 30 7.38 -2.32 -1.17
N TYR A 31 7.39 -1.18 -1.87
CA TYR A 31 7.53 0.15 -1.25
C TYR A 31 6.72 1.22 -1.98
N LEU A 32 6.46 2.32 -1.27
CA LEU A 32 5.86 3.54 -1.79
C LEU A 32 6.93 4.52 -2.24
N ILE A 33 6.62 5.39 -3.19
CA ILE A 33 7.54 6.39 -3.72
C ILE A 33 7.10 7.78 -3.27
N GLU A 34 7.96 8.48 -2.53
CA GLU A 34 7.80 9.91 -2.25
C GLU A 34 8.43 10.75 -3.34
N SER A 35 7.89 11.96 -3.51
CA SER A 35 8.46 12.97 -4.41
C SER A 35 8.86 14.21 -3.64
N LYS A 36 10.15 14.52 -3.65
CA LYS A 36 10.72 15.73 -3.05
C LYS A 36 10.79 16.85 -4.08
N CYS A 37 10.16 17.97 -3.82
CA CYS A 37 10.31 19.15 -4.69
C CYS A 37 11.77 19.64 -4.66
N ARG A 38 12.41 19.76 -5.83
CA ARG A 38 13.80 20.25 -5.92
C ARG A 38 13.96 21.69 -5.46
N SER A 39 12.92 22.50 -5.63
CA SER A 39 12.98 23.94 -5.37
C SER A 39 12.80 24.30 -3.89
N CYS A 40 11.90 23.64 -3.17
CA CYS A 40 11.59 23.98 -1.76
C CYS A 40 11.84 22.83 -0.76
N GLY A 41 12.16 21.64 -1.25
CA GLY A 41 12.46 20.47 -0.41
C GLY A 41 11.24 19.79 0.23
N GLN A 42 10.02 20.26 -0.02
CA GLN A 42 8.79 19.62 0.48
C GLN A 42 8.58 18.22 -0.12
N LEU A 43 8.14 17.30 0.71
CA LEU A 43 7.83 15.91 0.34
C LEU A 43 6.34 15.74 0.05
N TRP A 44 6.03 14.98 -0.99
CA TRP A 44 4.67 14.71 -1.43
C TRP A 44 4.46 13.22 -1.70
N PHE A 45 3.25 12.75 -1.38
CA PHE A 45 2.74 11.45 -1.78
C PHE A 45 1.23 11.55 -2.01
N PRO A 46 0.70 11.08 -3.16
CA PRO A 46 1.45 10.71 -4.35
C PRO A 46 2.13 11.94 -4.98
N LYS A 47 2.95 11.71 -6.02
CA LYS A 47 3.54 12.79 -6.82
C LYS A 47 2.45 13.69 -7.39
N LEU A 48 2.61 14.99 -7.21
CA LEU A 48 1.76 16.00 -7.82
C LEU A 48 2.42 16.55 -9.09
N PRO A 49 1.65 17.00 -10.09
CA PRO A 49 2.22 17.60 -11.30
C PRO A 49 2.94 18.92 -11.00
N ILE A 50 2.45 19.69 -10.02
CA ILE A 50 2.99 20.98 -9.60
C ILE A 50 3.04 21.01 -8.06
N CYS A 51 4.12 21.54 -7.49
CA CYS A 51 4.28 21.64 -6.05
C CYS A 51 3.34 22.70 -5.47
N PRO A 52 2.40 22.36 -4.57
CA PRO A 52 1.49 23.33 -3.97
C PRO A 52 2.18 24.41 -3.12
N ALA A 53 3.38 24.12 -2.61
CA ALA A 53 4.11 25.04 -1.73
C ALA A 53 4.86 26.15 -2.50
N CYS A 54 5.31 25.88 -3.73
CA CYS A 54 6.18 26.82 -4.46
C CYS A 54 5.96 26.87 -5.98
N TRP A 55 4.96 26.14 -6.50
CA TRP A 55 4.59 26.09 -7.92
C TRP A 55 5.65 25.52 -8.87
N SER A 56 6.70 24.87 -8.35
CA SER A 56 7.69 24.18 -9.18
C SER A 56 7.15 22.86 -9.73
N GLU A 57 7.56 22.52 -10.95
CA GLU A 57 7.25 21.25 -11.63
C GLU A 57 8.36 20.20 -11.46
N THR A 58 9.45 20.53 -10.76
CA THR A 58 10.62 19.64 -10.63
C THR A 58 10.65 18.90 -9.30
N PHE A 59 10.75 17.57 -9.39
CA PHE A 59 10.74 16.67 -8.25
C PHE A 59 11.80 15.58 -8.40
N ASP A 60 12.37 15.14 -7.28
CA ASP A 60 13.17 13.93 -7.15
C ASP A 60 12.35 12.85 -6.45
N ASP A 61 12.23 11.70 -7.09
CA ASP A 61 11.46 10.57 -6.56
C ASP A 61 12.39 9.63 -5.79
N SER A 62 11.96 9.16 -4.62
CA SER A 62 12.73 8.20 -3.82
C SER A 62 11.83 7.23 -3.04
N PRO A 63 12.33 6.05 -2.63
CA PRO A 63 11.55 5.11 -1.82
C PRO A 63 11.24 5.69 -0.43
N MET A 64 9.99 5.57 0.00
CA MET A 64 9.57 5.85 1.37
C MET A 64 10.02 4.73 2.32
N GLU A 65 10.16 5.09 3.60
CA GLU A 65 10.19 4.10 4.66
C GLU A 65 8.95 3.20 4.62
N ARG A 66 9.13 1.91 4.91
CA ARG A 66 8.06 0.92 4.77
C ARG A 66 7.19 0.78 6.02
N VAL A 67 7.58 1.38 7.15
CA VAL A 67 6.88 1.25 8.43
C VAL A 67 6.41 2.63 8.88
N GLY A 68 5.15 2.71 9.30
CA GLY A 68 4.57 3.89 9.91
C GLY A 68 3.69 3.53 11.11
N LYS A 69 3.06 4.55 11.70
CA LYS A 69 2.14 4.40 12.84
C LYS A 69 0.72 4.69 12.43
N LEU A 70 -0.21 3.83 12.84
CA LEU A 70 -1.63 4.05 12.56
C LEU A 70 -2.13 5.34 13.23
N TYR A 71 -2.56 6.31 12.44
CA TYR A 71 -3.12 7.57 12.93
C TYR A 71 -4.61 7.44 13.27
N SER A 72 -5.38 6.87 12.35
CA SER A 72 -6.83 6.67 12.50
C SER A 72 -7.29 5.54 11.59
N TYR A 73 -8.37 4.86 11.94
CA TYR A 73 -8.94 3.77 11.15
C TYR A 73 -10.46 3.68 11.28
N THR A 74 -11.07 2.93 10.37
CA THR A 74 -12.46 2.52 10.43
C THR A 74 -12.61 1.09 9.93
N VAL A 75 -13.66 0.40 10.40
CA VAL A 75 -14.01 -0.95 9.95
C VAL A 75 -15.37 -0.89 9.25
N MET A 76 -15.35 -1.21 7.95
CA MET A 76 -16.55 -1.30 7.13
C MET A 76 -17.09 -2.72 7.18
N ASN A 77 -18.23 -2.89 7.85
CA ASN A 77 -18.94 -4.16 7.91
C ASN A 77 -19.66 -4.51 6.60
N VAL A 78 -19.97 -3.50 5.77
CA VAL A 78 -20.63 -3.67 4.47
C VAL A 78 -19.91 -2.81 3.42
N PRO A 79 -18.79 -3.29 2.84
CA PRO A 79 -18.05 -2.58 1.79
C PRO A 79 -18.73 -2.73 0.41
N GLN A 80 -18.20 -2.03 -0.60
CA GLN A 80 -18.68 -2.16 -1.97
C GLN A 80 -18.50 -3.61 -2.53
N PRO A 81 -19.31 -4.01 -3.53
CA PRO A 81 -19.15 -5.30 -4.20
C PRO A 81 -17.74 -5.55 -4.76
N GLY A 82 -17.24 -6.76 -4.50
CA GLY A 82 -15.88 -7.19 -4.88
C GLY A 82 -14.83 -6.97 -3.80
N VAL A 83 -15.22 -6.51 -2.62
CA VAL A 83 -14.36 -6.38 -1.44
C VAL A 83 -14.89 -7.29 -0.34
N LYS A 84 -14.00 -8.04 0.31
CA LYS A 84 -14.35 -8.94 1.41
C LYS A 84 -14.71 -8.13 2.66
N ALA A 85 -15.83 -8.46 3.30
CA ALA A 85 -16.23 -7.90 4.59
C ALA A 85 -15.74 -8.79 5.76
N PRO A 86 -15.47 -8.21 6.94
CA PRO A 86 -15.29 -6.78 7.19
C PRO A 86 -13.98 -6.26 6.53
N LEU A 87 -13.95 -4.97 6.18
CA LEU A 87 -12.75 -4.31 5.67
C LEU A 87 -12.28 -3.21 6.61
N ALA A 88 -11.03 -3.27 7.08
CA ALA A 88 -10.39 -2.15 7.75
C ALA A 88 -9.68 -1.24 6.74
N ILE A 89 -9.84 0.08 6.92
CA ILE A 89 -9.06 1.11 6.22
C ILE A 89 -8.47 2.03 7.28
N GLY A 90 -7.23 2.47 7.09
CA GLY A 90 -6.60 3.42 7.99
C GLY A 90 -5.64 4.37 7.31
N TYR A 91 -5.38 5.47 8.00
CA TYR A 91 -4.35 6.42 7.70
C TYR A 91 -3.12 6.14 8.56
N VAL A 92 -1.95 6.07 7.94
CA VAL A 92 -0.67 5.78 8.58
C VAL A 92 0.27 6.95 8.42
N ASP A 93 0.84 7.42 9.53
CA ASP A 93 1.88 8.44 9.56
C ASP A 93 3.25 7.78 9.45
N PHE A 94 4.01 8.18 8.43
CA PHE A 94 5.38 7.73 8.20
C PHE A 94 6.39 8.71 8.82
N PRO A 95 7.62 8.26 9.16
CA PRO A 95 8.62 9.10 9.83
C PRO A 95 9.06 10.34 9.05
N ASN A 96 8.90 10.34 7.73
CA ASN A 96 9.13 11.49 6.84
C ASN A 96 8.02 12.57 6.92
N GLY A 97 6.96 12.36 7.73
CA GLY A 97 5.83 13.28 7.89
C GLY A 97 4.69 13.08 6.90
N ILE A 98 4.78 12.12 5.97
CA ILE A 98 3.73 11.80 5.01
C ILE A 98 2.67 10.91 5.68
N ARG A 99 1.40 11.23 5.44
CA ARG A 99 0.25 10.39 5.83
C ARG A 99 -0.34 9.68 4.62
N VAL A 100 -0.47 8.36 4.68
CA VAL A 100 -0.99 7.53 3.59
C VAL A 100 -2.22 6.74 4.05
N GLY A 101 -3.26 6.70 3.23
CA GLY A 101 -4.46 5.89 3.46
C GLY A 101 -4.46 4.61 2.66
N ALA A 102 -4.72 3.46 3.28
CA ALA A 102 -4.86 2.17 2.60
C ALA A 102 -5.71 1.18 3.41
N GLN A 103 -5.99 0.01 2.81
CA GLN A 103 -6.59 -1.11 3.53
C GLN A 103 -5.61 -1.65 4.58
N ILE A 104 -6.12 -2.02 5.74
CA ILE A 104 -5.37 -2.76 6.76
C ILE A 104 -5.75 -4.23 6.60
N ASP A 105 -4.79 -5.04 6.15
CA ASP A 105 -4.97 -6.47 5.89
C ASP A 105 -4.77 -7.27 7.17
N VAL A 106 -5.88 -7.54 7.83
CA VAL A 106 -6.00 -8.40 9.02
C VAL A 106 -7.19 -9.32 8.87
N GLN A 107 -7.20 -10.45 9.57
CA GLN A 107 -8.37 -11.33 9.58
C GLN A 107 -9.54 -10.69 10.33
N ALA A 108 -10.75 -11.19 10.08
CA ALA A 108 -11.97 -10.62 10.67
C ALA A 108 -11.94 -10.67 12.22
N GLU A 109 -11.36 -11.73 12.78
CA GLU A 109 -11.23 -11.95 14.22
C GLU A 109 -10.20 -11.01 14.88
N GLU A 110 -9.25 -10.50 14.10
CA GLU A 110 -8.16 -9.61 14.50
C GLU A 110 -8.55 -8.12 14.39
N MET A 111 -9.70 -7.79 13.79
CA MET A 111 -10.16 -6.40 13.63
C MET A 111 -10.28 -5.65 14.97
N LYS A 112 -10.57 -6.38 16.05
CA LYS A 112 -10.66 -5.86 17.42
C LYS A 112 -9.30 -5.49 18.02
N ASP A 113 -8.21 -6.02 17.46
CA ASP A 113 -6.84 -5.82 17.93
C ASP A 113 -6.18 -4.63 17.24
N ILE A 114 -6.84 -4.00 16.25
CA ILE A 114 -6.38 -2.76 15.62
C ILE A 114 -6.42 -1.63 16.64
N GLN A 115 -5.28 -0.96 16.83
CA GLN A 115 -5.14 0.14 17.78
C GLN A 115 -4.43 1.34 17.15
N ILE A 116 -4.94 2.54 17.40
CA ILE A 116 -4.25 3.78 17.03
C ILE A 116 -2.85 3.78 17.67
N GLY A 117 -1.85 4.14 16.88
CA GLY A 117 -0.44 4.15 17.26
C GLY A 117 0.31 2.84 16.96
N MET A 118 -0.38 1.75 16.59
CA MET A 118 0.29 0.49 16.25
C MET A 118 1.17 0.64 14.99
N ALA A 119 2.28 -0.11 14.97
CA ALA A 119 3.19 -0.13 13.83
C ALA A 119 2.58 -0.97 12.69
N LEU A 120 2.47 -0.36 11.52
CA LEU A 120 2.01 -1.00 10.30
C LEU A 120 3.09 -0.89 9.22
N GLN A 121 3.25 -1.93 8.40
CA GLN A 121 4.17 -1.96 7.28
C GLN A 121 3.46 -2.07 5.93
N VAL A 122 4.03 -1.47 4.90
CA VAL A 122 3.58 -1.54 3.51
C VAL A 122 3.83 -2.94 2.95
N GLU A 123 2.79 -3.58 2.43
CA GLU A 123 2.88 -4.85 1.70
C GLU A 123 2.05 -4.79 0.41
N ALA A 124 2.28 -5.75 -0.48
CA ALA A 124 1.43 -5.95 -1.66
C ALA A 124 0.28 -6.89 -1.30
N GLY A 125 -0.95 -6.51 -1.65
CA GLY A 125 -2.14 -7.29 -1.33
C GLY A 125 -3.26 -7.09 -2.33
N VAL A 126 -4.21 -8.03 -2.32
CA VAL A 126 -5.40 -7.94 -3.16
C VAL A 126 -6.38 -6.98 -2.48
N ILE A 127 -6.65 -5.85 -3.13
CA ILE A 127 -7.59 -4.84 -2.62
C ILE A 127 -9.02 -5.04 -3.11
N ARG A 128 -9.20 -5.82 -4.18
CA ARG A 128 -10.48 -6.09 -4.81
C ARG A 128 -10.41 -7.34 -5.70
N GLU A 129 -11.51 -8.09 -5.74
CA GLU A 129 -11.76 -9.14 -6.72
C GLU A 129 -13.05 -8.81 -7.49
N ASP A 130 -13.02 -8.88 -8.82
CA ASP A 130 -14.22 -8.65 -9.63
C ASP A 130 -15.10 -9.90 -9.76
N LYS A 131 -16.23 -9.78 -10.46
CA LYS A 131 -17.18 -10.90 -10.65
C LYS A 131 -16.62 -12.08 -11.45
N ASN A 132 -15.53 -11.85 -12.19
CA ASN A 132 -14.86 -12.86 -13.01
C ASN A 132 -13.64 -13.48 -12.28
N GLY A 133 -13.42 -13.12 -11.01
CA GLY A 133 -12.28 -13.58 -10.22
C GLY A 133 -10.97 -12.82 -10.50
N LYS A 134 -11.02 -11.72 -11.26
CA LYS A 134 -9.83 -10.91 -11.53
C LYS A 134 -9.44 -10.13 -10.28
N LYS A 135 -8.21 -10.35 -9.81
CA LYS A 135 -7.66 -9.72 -8.61
C LYS A 135 -6.94 -8.43 -8.95
N THR A 136 -7.26 -7.36 -8.23
CA THR A 136 -6.55 -6.08 -8.27
C THR A 136 -5.59 -6.02 -7.10
N ILE A 137 -4.30 -5.80 -7.38
CA ILE A 137 -3.24 -5.74 -6.37
C ILE A 137 -2.86 -4.28 -6.13
N SER A 138 -2.67 -3.88 -4.89
CA SER A 138 -2.11 -2.58 -4.53
C SER A 138 -1.36 -2.67 -3.19
N TYR A 139 -0.94 -1.51 -2.68
CA TYR A 139 -0.39 -1.43 -1.34
C TYR A 139 -1.49 -1.59 -0.29
N ILE A 140 -1.16 -2.36 0.73
CA ILE A 140 -1.93 -2.58 1.94
C ILE A 140 -1.02 -2.37 3.14
N PHE A 141 -1.62 -2.17 4.31
CA PHE A 141 -0.92 -2.14 5.57
C PHE A 141 -1.11 -3.44 6.32
N ARG A 142 -0.02 -4.02 6.83
CA ARG A 142 -0.06 -5.15 7.76
C ARG A 142 0.55 -4.77 9.10
N PRO A 143 0.03 -5.28 10.23
CA PRO A 143 0.71 -5.18 11.52
C PRO A 143 2.15 -5.66 11.42
N VAL A 144 3.08 -4.86 11.93
CA VAL A 144 4.44 -5.36 12.17
C VAL A 144 4.32 -6.37 13.29
N ALA A 145 4.67 -7.63 13.04
CA ALA A 145 4.69 -8.64 14.09
C ALA A 145 5.51 -8.10 15.26
N ALA A 146 4.92 -8.07 16.46
CA ALA A 146 5.61 -7.56 17.63
C ALA A 146 6.94 -8.31 17.75
N SER A 147 8.07 -7.62 17.58
CA SER A 147 9.34 -8.15 18.02
C SER A 147 9.15 -8.41 19.50
N LYS A 148 9.21 -9.68 19.92
CA LYS A 148 9.24 -10.05 21.33
C LYS A 148 10.49 -9.41 21.94
N GLY A 149 10.38 -8.17 22.38
CA GLY A 149 11.41 -7.45 23.13
C GLY A 149 11.55 -8.14 24.47
N GLY A 150 12.71 -8.75 24.67
CA GLY A 150 13.08 -9.43 25.91
C GLY A 150 12.91 -8.52 27.11
N LYS A 151 12.40 -9.12 28.20
CA LYS A 151 12.59 -8.60 29.56
C LYS A 151 14.07 -8.52 29.90
#